data_AF-A0A2H0RPA1-F1
#
_entry.id   AF-A0A2H0RPA1-F1
#
_cell.length_a   1.000
_cell.length_b   1.000
_cell.length_c   1.000
_cell.angle_alpha   90.00
_cell.angle_beta   90.00
_cell.angle_gamma   90.00
#
_symmetry.space_group_name_H-M   'P 1'
#
loop_
_entity.id
_entity.type
_entity.pdbx_description
1 polymer ?
#
loop_
_entity_poly.entity_id
_entity_poly.type
_entity_poly.pdbx_seq_one_letter_code
_entity_poly.pdbx_strand_id
1 'polypeptide(L)'
;MLQPYRDMLAEDGRVQFTVRTVPSAAKTRVMEIMADESVKIAVAAPAERGKANAELIHFLAEELHVPRANVEIVAGKTARLKLVRVCNRTP
;
A
#
# COMPACT_ATOMS: atom_id res chain seq x y z
N MET A 1 -9.91 0.35 -7.79
CA MET A 1 -8.63 0.46 -8.52
C MET A 1 -7.65 -0.65 -8.17
N LEU A 2 -7.63 -1.19 -6.95
CA LEU A 2 -6.72 -2.29 -6.57
C LEU A 2 -7.27 -3.70 -6.83
N GLN A 3 -8.30 -3.84 -7.68
CA GLN A 3 -8.94 -5.13 -7.98
C GLN A 3 -7.94 -6.22 -8.40
N PRO A 4 -6.99 -5.99 -9.33
CA PRO A 4 -6.05 -7.05 -9.74
C PRO A 4 -5.22 -7.58 -8.56
N TYR A 5 -4.83 -6.73 -7.60
CA TYR A 5 -4.08 -7.16 -6.43
C TYR A 5 -4.94 -7.93 -5.43
N ARG A 6 -6.25 -7.65 -5.38
CA ARG A 6 -7.20 -8.43 -4.57
C ARG A 6 -7.38 -9.83 -5.13
N ASP A 7 -7.49 -9.95 -6.45
CA ASP A 7 -7.65 -11.23 -7.12
C ASP A 7 -6.39 -12.09 -6.92
N MET A 8 -5.19 -11.52 -7.13
CA MET A 8 -3.92 -12.19 -6.82
C MET A 8 -3.80 -12.62 -5.37
N LEU A 9 -4.25 -11.78 -4.43
CA LEU A 9 -4.24 -12.10 -3.00
C LEU A 9 -5.20 -13.27 -2.67
N ALA A 10 -6.33 -13.37 -3.37
CA ALA A 10 -7.28 -14.48 -3.20
C ALA A 10 -6.74 -15.79 -3.80
N GLU A 11 -5.99 -15.73 -4.90
CA GLU A 11 -5.43 -16.91 -5.58
C GLU A 11 -4.13 -17.42 -4.93
N ASP A 12 -3.13 -16.57 -4.71
CA ASP A 12 -1.79 -16.96 -4.20
C ASP A 12 -1.69 -16.85 -2.67
N GLY A 13 -2.68 -16.23 -2.01
CA GLY A 13 -2.64 -15.95 -0.57
C GLY A 13 -1.63 -14.84 -0.19
N ARG A 14 -0.97 -14.22 -1.17
CA ARG A 14 -0.06 -13.08 -0.99
C ARG A 14 0.09 -12.29 -2.28
N VAL A 15 0.43 -11.03 -2.15
CA VAL A 15 0.75 -10.16 -3.29
C VAL A 15 1.86 -9.18 -2.89
N GLN A 16 2.74 -8.86 -3.84
CA GLN A 16 3.73 -7.82 -3.69
C GLN A 16 3.63 -6.83 -4.83
N PHE A 17 3.63 -5.54 -4.49
CA PHE A 17 3.55 -4.48 -5.48
C PHE A 17 4.26 -3.23 -5.00
N THR A 18 4.68 -2.42 -5.95
CA THR A 18 5.38 -1.18 -5.68
C THR A 18 4.37 -0.07 -5.50
N VAL A 19 4.52 0.72 -4.44
CA VAL A 19 3.69 1.87 -4.12
C VAL A 19 4.52 3.14 -4.16
N ARG A 20 4.07 4.10 -4.95
CA ARG A 20 4.65 5.44 -5.00
C ARG A 20 3.81 6.39 -4.16
N THR A 21 4.31 6.75 -2.98
CA THR A 21 3.61 7.66 -2.07
C THR A 21 3.86 9.12 -2.41
N VAL A 22 2.79 9.90 -2.44
CA VAL A 22 2.81 11.37 -2.51
C VAL A 22 2.32 11.89 -1.14
N PRO A 23 3.24 12.25 -0.21
CA PRO A 23 2.89 12.69 1.14
C PRO A 23 2.31 14.11 1.16
N SER A 24 1.73 14.49 2.30
CA SER A 24 1.12 15.81 2.53
C SER A 24 0.01 16.15 1.53
N ALA A 25 -0.74 15.13 1.09
CA ALA A 25 -1.93 15.33 0.26
C ALA A 25 -3.13 15.79 1.10
N ALA A 26 -4.16 16.35 0.45
CA ALA A 26 -5.39 16.73 1.16
C ALA A 26 -6.16 15.52 1.71
N LYS A 27 -6.08 14.36 1.04
CA LYS A 27 -6.75 13.11 1.42
C LYS A 27 -5.90 11.91 0.99
N THR A 28 -5.95 10.84 1.78
CA THR A 28 -5.33 9.55 1.43
C THR A 28 -6.18 8.83 0.38
N ARG A 29 -5.62 8.51 -0.79
CA ARG A 29 -6.35 7.82 -1.87
C ARG A 29 -5.41 7.20 -2.91
N VAL A 30 -5.87 6.14 -3.57
CA VAL A 30 -5.25 5.67 -4.82
C VAL A 30 -5.46 6.72 -5.90
N MET A 31 -4.38 7.12 -6.56
CA MET A 31 -4.43 8.08 -7.67
C MET A 31 -4.57 7.36 -9.01
N GLU A 32 -3.64 6.46 -9.30
CA GLU A 32 -3.51 5.77 -10.59
C GLU A 32 -2.58 4.56 -10.45
N ILE A 33 -2.71 3.61 -11.36
CA ILE A 33 -1.71 2.57 -11.61
C ILE A 33 -0.84 3.07 -12.76
N MET A 34 0.46 3.15 -12.53
CA MET A 34 1.45 3.63 -13.48
C MET A 34 1.73 2.57 -14.56
N ALA A 35 2.36 2.98 -15.66
CA ALA A 35 2.76 2.08 -16.75
C ALA A 35 3.79 1.01 -16.33
N ASP A 36 4.52 1.23 -15.23
CA ASP A 36 5.46 0.28 -14.62
C ASP A 36 4.80 -0.61 -13.55
N GLU A 37 3.47 -0.70 -13.56
CA GLU A 37 2.64 -1.47 -12.60
C GLU A 37 2.75 -0.98 -11.15
N SER A 38 3.40 0.16 -10.90
CA SER A 38 3.43 0.78 -9.58
C SER A 38 2.14 1.52 -9.27
N VAL A 39 1.69 1.45 -8.02
CA VAL A 39 0.47 2.13 -7.57
C VAL A 39 0.84 3.47 -6.97
N LYS A 40 0.36 4.55 -7.57
CA LYS A 40 0.56 5.90 -7.02
C LYS A 40 -0.53 6.21 -6.00
N ILE A 41 -0.12 6.50 -4.77
CA ILE A 41 -1.03 6.74 -3.64
C ILE A 41 -0.71 8.11 -3.04
N ALA A 42 -1.72 8.97 -2.98
CA ALA A 42 -1.68 10.18 -2.20
C ALA A 42 -1.87 9.82 -0.73
N VAL A 43 -1.04 10.35 0.15
CA VAL A 43 -1.07 10.08 1.59
C VAL A 43 -1.23 11.40 2.32
N ALA A 44 -2.30 11.53 3.12
CA ALA A 44 -2.56 12.77 3.86
C ALA A 44 -1.53 13.00 4.97
N ALA A 45 -1.06 11.92 5.58
CA ALA A 45 -0.03 12.00 6.60
C ALA A 45 1.30 12.55 6.04
N PRO A 46 2.04 13.35 6.83
CA PRO A 46 3.34 13.86 6.44
C PRO A 46 4.38 12.72 6.38
N ALA A 47 5.44 12.91 5.59
CA ALA A 47 6.55 11.96 5.47
C ALA A 47 7.44 11.85 6.73
N GLU A 48 7.11 12.58 7.80
CA GLU A 48 7.89 12.68 9.02
C GLU A 48 7.62 11.51 9.97
N ARG A 49 8.68 11.06 10.67
CA ARG A 49 8.61 10.06 11.77
C ARG A 49 7.79 8.80 11.43
N GLY A 50 7.76 8.38 10.16
CA GLY A 50 7.03 7.19 9.72
C GLY A 50 5.51 7.33 9.68
N LYS A 51 4.93 8.53 9.86
CA LYS A 51 3.48 8.76 9.81
C LYS A 51 2.89 8.37 8.45
N ALA A 52 3.55 8.73 7.35
CA ALA A 52 3.16 8.30 6.01
C ALA A 52 3.23 6.77 5.80
N ASN A 53 4.08 6.06 6.55
CA ASN A 53 4.15 4.59 6.48
C ASN A 53 2.96 3.96 7.19
N ALA A 54 2.66 4.45 8.40
CA ALA A 54 1.51 3.98 9.17
C ALA A 54 0.18 4.22 8.45
N GLU A 55 0.00 5.43 7.89
CA GLU A 55 -1.19 5.78 7.12
C GLU A 55 -1.31 4.95 5.83
N LEU A 56 -0.20 4.70 5.13
CA LEU A 56 -0.22 3.83 3.96
C LEU A 56 -0.64 2.40 4.32
N ILE A 57 -0.06 1.83 5.38
CA ILE A 57 -0.39 0.47 5.85
C ILE A 57 -1.87 0.41 6.23
N HIS A 58 -2.37 1.40 6.97
CA HIS A 58 -3.78 1.51 7.32
C HIS A 58 -4.67 1.55 6.07
N PHE A 59 -4.36 2.43 5.13
CA PHE A 59 -5.13 2.61 3.91
C PHE A 59 -5.18 1.33 3.06
N LEU A 60 -4.04 0.67 2.86
CA LEU A 60 -3.98 -0.57 2.08
C LEU A 60 -4.70 -1.73 2.76
N ALA A 61 -4.66 -1.81 4.09
CA ALA A 61 -5.37 -2.82 4.85
C ALA A 61 -6.90 -2.71 4.64
N GLU A 62 -7.43 -1.49 4.68
CA GLU A 62 -8.85 -1.22 4.42
C GLU A 62 -9.22 -1.52 2.96
N GLU A 63 -8.44 -1.01 1.99
CA GLU A 63 -8.72 -1.19 0.56
C GLU A 63 -8.66 -2.66 0.10
N LEU A 64 -7.77 -3.45 0.72
CA LEU A 64 -7.60 -4.88 0.41
C LEU A 64 -8.39 -5.79 1.36
N HIS A 65 -9.12 -5.23 2.32
CA HIS A 65 -9.93 -5.96 3.30
C HIS A 65 -9.11 -7.01 4.08
N VAL A 66 -7.91 -6.63 4.52
CA VAL A 66 -7.02 -7.49 5.32
C VAL A 66 -6.66 -6.85 6.66
N PRO A 67 -6.29 -7.63 7.69
CA PRO A 67 -5.73 -7.09 8.91
C PRO A 67 -4.47 -6.26 8.65
N ARG A 68 -4.25 -5.17 9.40
CA ARG A 68 -3.01 -4.35 9.26
C ARG A 68 -1.72 -5.14 9.47
N ALA A 69 -1.77 -6.19 10.30
CA ALA A 69 -0.65 -7.10 10.53
C ALA A 69 -0.21 -7.85 9.26
N ASN A 70 -1.09 -7.94 8.27
CA ASN A 70 -0.85 -8.61 7.01
C ASN A 70 -0.27 -7.69 5.93
N VAL A 71 -0.12 -6.39 6.22
CA VAL A 71 0.43 -5.40 5.28
C VAL A 71 1.79 -4.94 5.79
N GLU A 72 2.83 -5.14 4.99
CA GLU A 72 4.21 -4.83 5.36
C GLU A 72 4.93 -4.04 4.27
N ILE A 73 5.67 -3.00 4.67
CA ILE A 73 6.63 -2.33 3.78
C ILE A 73 7.96 -3.09 3.87
N VAL A 74 8.24 -3.92 2.86
CA VAL A 74 9.46 -4.74 2.79
C VAL A 74 10.68 -3.93 2.34
N ALA A 75 10.50 -2.87 1.53
CA ALA A 75 11.59 -1.99 1.13
C ALA A 75 11.13 -0.54 0.94
N GLY A 76 12.08 0.40 1.00
CA GLY A 76 11.81 1.82 0.72
C GLY A 76 11.12 2.58 1.85
N LYS A 77 11.24 2.15 3.12
CA LYS A 77 10.61 2.81 4.29
C LYS A 77 10.92 4.31 4.41
N THR A 78 12.07 4.75 3.91
CA THR A 78 12.53 6.16 3.85
C THR A 78 12.37 6.80 2.47
N ALA A 79 12.01 6.01 1.46
CA ALA A 79 11.84 6.47 0.08
C ALA A 79 10.35 6.72 -0.24
N ARG A 80 10.11 7.50 -1.29
CA ARG A 80 8.75 7.68 -1.83
C ARG A 80 8.25 6.43 -2.55
N LEU A 81 9.17 5.61 -3.05
CA LEU A 81 8.88 4.33 -3.67
C LEU A 81 9.04 3.24 -2.62
N LYS A 82 7.98 2.47 -2.39
CA LYS A 82 7.89 1.47 -1.33
C LYS A 82 7.49 0.15 -1.93
N LEU A 83 8.21 -0.92 -1.62
CA LEU A 83 7.74 -2.26 -1.95
C LEU A 83 6.84 -2.71 -0.80
N VAL A 84 5.58 -2.99 -1.11
CA VAL A 84 4.59 -3.46 -0.14
C VAL A 84 4.30 -4.93 -0.38
N ARG A 85 4.23 -5.69 0.69
CA ARG A 85 3.77 -7.07 0.72
C ARG A 85 2.45 -7.13 1.49
N VAL A 86 1.50 -7.86 0.93
CA VAL A 86 0.24 -8.17 1.58
C VAL A 86 0.05 -9.67 1.60
N CYS A 87 -0.36 -10.23 2.73
CA CYS A 87 -0.62 -11.66 2.88
C CYS A 87 -2.06 -11.88 3.33
N ASN A 88 -2.72 -12.93 2.84
CA ASN A 88 -4.02 -13.33 3.36
C ASN A 88 -3.78 -14.43 4.41
N ARG A 89 -3.30 -14.02 5.59
CA ARG A 89 -3.28 -14.90 6.76
C ARG A 89 -4.69 -14.88 7.35
N THR A 90 -5.55 -15.76 6.86
CA THR A 90 -6.79 -16.09 7.55
C THR A 90 -6.41 -16.81 8.86
N PRO A 91 -6.87 -16.38 10.04
CA PRO A 91 -6.84 -17.22 11.22
C PRO A 91 -7.79 -18.42 11.08
#